data_AF-A0A8J6HJF5-F1
#
_entry.id   AF-A0A8J6HJF5-F1
#
_cell.length_a   1.000
_cell.length_b   1.000
_cell.length_c   1.000
_cell.angle_alpha   90.00
_cell.angle_beta   90.00
_cell.angle_gamma   90.00
#
_symmetry.space_group_name_H-M   'P 1'
#
loop_
_entity.id
_entity.type
_entity.pdbx_description
1 polymer ?
#
loop_
_entity_poly.entity_id
_entity_poly.type
_entity_poly.pdbx_seq_one_letter_code
_entity_poly.pdbx_strand_id
1 'polypeptide(L)'
;MKSGNSSDVVYKEVVIIGNGPSGIALSFMLSGNLPFLISDSHPDDMLSMRLRSGINQCLVNQDLGHLAAGLEGRSTNPVSLLLDSLLHPCADIGMEMEPLVEFKKAGVEHEHIQTFRWSRIQMGQFFDIKQIDGNR
;
A
#
# COMPACT_ATOMS: atom_id res chain seq x y z
N MET A 1 -36.89 -12.03 -8.19
CA MET A 1 -35.79 -11.13 -7.80
C MET A 1 -34.55 -12.00 -7.60
N LYS A 2 -33.51 -11.86 -8.44
CA LYS A 2 -32.33 -12.74 -8.38
C LYS A 2 -31.49 -12.36 -7.16
N SER A 3 -31.42 -13.28 -6.20
CA SER A 3 -30.42 -13.29 -5.13
C SER A 3 -29.05 -13.44 -5.79
N GLY A 4 -28.18 -12.43 -5.67
CA GLY A 4 -26.81 -12.50 -6.18
C GLY A 4 -25.99 -13.44 -5.30
N ASN A 5 -25.56 -14.56 -5.88
CA ASN A 5 -24.79 -15.59 -5.19
C ASN A 5 -23.37 -15.07 -4.91
N SER A 6 -22.91 -15.16 -3.66
CA SER A 6 -21.59 -14.75 -3.17
C SER A 6 -20.45 -15.70 -3.60
N SER A 7 -20.56 -16.32 -4.78
CA SER A 7 -19.90 -17.60 -5.08
C SER A 7 -18.79 -17.58 -6.12
N ASP A 8 -18.32 -16.43 -6.60
CA ASP A 8 -17.25 -16.40 -7.62
C ASP A 8 -16.11 -15.43 -7.27
N VAL A 9 -15.60 -15.49 -6.04
CA VAL A 9 -14.31 -14.85 -5.71
C VAL A 9 -13.19 -15.86 -5.97
N VAL A 10 -12.45 -15.67 -7.05
CA VAL A 10 -11.32 -16.53 -7.41
C VAL A 10 -10.02 -15.92 -6.88
N TYR A 11 -9.39 -16.61 -5.92
CA TYR A 11 -8.07 -16.24 -5.41
C TYR A 11 -6.96 -16.69 -6.37
N LYS A 12 -5.93 -15.87 -6.48
CA LYS A 12 -4.78 -16.11 -7.36
C LYS A 12 -3.48 -15.88 -6.60
N GLU A 13 -2.55 -16.79 -6.77
CA GLU A 13 -1.15 -16.60 -6.39
C GLU A 13 -0.52 -15.55 -7.32
N VAL A 14 0.22 -14.60 -6.74
CA VAL A 14 0.85 -13.50 -7.46
C VAL A 14 2.35 -13.50 -7.16
N VAL A 15 3.17 -13.40 -8.21
CA VAL A 15 4.62 -13.20 -8.09
C VAL A 15 4.94 -11.77 -8.51
N ILE A 16 5.56 -11.02 -7.60
CA ILE A 16 6.04 -9.66 -7.89
C ILE A 16 7.49 -9.73 -8.31
N ILE A 17 7.81 -9.22 -9.50
CA ILE A 17 9.16 -9.16 -10.04
C ILE A 17 9.69 -7.73 -9.88
N GLY A 18 10.71 -7.57 -9.04
CA GLY A 18 11.40 -6.30 -8.79
C GLY A 18 11.34 -5.86 -7.33
N ASN A 19 12.49 -5.53 -6.76
CA ASN A 19 12.65 -5.11 -5.36
C ASN A 19 12.69 -3.58 -5.18
N GLY A 20 12.08 -2.84 -6.11
CA GLY A 20 11.92 -1.40 -5.98
C GLY A 20 10.88 -1.04 -4.91
N PRO A 21 10.76 0.24 -4.53
CA PRO A 21 9.80 0.71 -3.52
C PRO A 21 8.37 0.26 -3.84
N SER A 22 7.96 0.36 -5.10
CA SER A 22 6.62 -0.05 -5.55
C SER A 22 6.38 -1.57 -5.42
N GLY A 23 7.40 -2.40 -5.70
CA GLY A 23 7.29 -3.86 -5.59
C GLY A 23 7.21 -4.32 -4.14
N ILE A 24 7.98 -3.69 -3.26
CA ILE A 24 7.93 -3.95 -1.82
C ILE A 24 6.60 -3.47 -1.23
N ALA A 25 6.15 -2.26 -1.58
CA ALA A 25 4.88 -1.72 -1.12
C ALA A 25 3.68 -2.58 -1.56
N LEU A 26 3.67 -3.02 -2.82
CA LEU A 26 2.61 -3.90 -3.33
C LEU A 26 2.62 -5.26 -2.64
N SER A 27 3.80 -5.86 -2.44
CA SER A 27 3.95 -7.12 -1.67
C SER A 27 3.36 -7.00 -0.27
N PHE A 28 3.64 -5.87 0.39
CA PHE A 28 3.12 -5.59 1.72
C PHE A 28 1.59 -5.41 1.72
N MET A 29 1.03 -4.69 0.74
CA MET A 29 -0.43 -4.55 0.63
C MET A 29 -1.14 -5.86 0.33
N LEU A 30 -0.59 -6.69 -0.57
CA LEU A 30 -1.14 -8.02 -0.88
C LEU A 30 -1.10 -8.96 0.33
N SER A 31 -0.15 -8.76 1.26
CA SER A 31 -0.12 -9.48 2.55
C SER A 31 -1.23 -9.13 3.52
N GLY A 32 -2.14 -8.24 3.11
CA GLY A 32 -3.28 -7.78 3.88
C GLY A 32 -3.02 -6.49 4.64
N ASN A 33 -1.82 -5.92 4.57
CA ASN A 33 -1.50 -4.65 5.23
C ASN A 33 -1.94 -3.48 4.35
N LEU A 34 -3.15 -2.98 4.57
CA LEU A 34 -3.70 -1.88 3.79
C LEU A 34 -3.54 -0.55 4.51
N PRO A 35 -3.30 0.56 3.77
CA PRO A 35 -3.22 1.89 4.35
C PRO A 35 -4.61 2.41 4.73
N PHE A 36 -4.82 2.69 6.02
CA PHE A 36 -6.03 3.33 6.54
C PHE A 36 -5.72 4.77 6.95
N LEU A 37 -6.60 5.69 6.57
CA LEU A 37 -6.50 7.08 6.97
C LEU A 37 -6.91 7.23 8.45
N ILE A 38 -6.02 7.76 9.28
CA ILE A 38 -6.24 7.93 10.72
C ILE A 38 -6.45 9.40 11.13
N SER A 39 -6.01 10.35 10.30
CA SER A 39 -6.10 11.78 10.57
C SER A 39 -6.30 12.55 9.26
N ASP A 40 -6.97 13.69 9.33
CA ASP A 40 -7.11 14.69 8.27
C ASP A 40 -6.26 15.94 8.52
N SER A 41 -5.50 15.98 9.62
CA SER A 41 -4.73 17.16 10.04
C SER A 41 -3.41 17.28 9.26
N HIS A 42 -3.50 17.70 8.01
CA HIS A 42 -2.37 17.99 7.13
C HIS A 42 -2.08 19.51 7.11
N PRO A 43 -0.82 19.94 6.96
CA PRO A 43 -0.47 21.37 6.86
C PRO A 43 -1.03 22.07 5.62
N ASP A 44 -1.29 21.33 4.55
CA ASP A 44 -2.07 21.82 3.40
C ASP A 44 -3.57 21.71 3.69
N ASP A 45 -4.21 22.86 3.92
CA ASP A 45 -5.64 23.00 4.18
C ASP A 45 -6.51 22.35 3.09
N MET A 46 -6.10 22.43 1.82
CA MET A 46 -6.87 21.87 0.71
C MET A 46 -6.82 20.34 0.72
N LEU A 47 -5.63 19.77 0.96
CA LEU A 47 -5.49 18.32 1.13
C LEU A 47 -6.29 17.85 2.35
N SER A 48 -6.17 18.55 3.48
CA SER A 48 -6.96 18.29 4.69
C SER A 48 -8.46 18.24 4.44
N MET A 49 -9.00 19.20 3.68
CA MET A 49 -10.43 19.22 3.35
C MET A 49 -10.87 17.98 2.57
N ARG A 50 -10.03 17.47 1.65
CA ARG A 50 -10.35 16.26 0.87
C ARG A 50 -10.22 14.99 1.71
N LEU A 51 -9.29 14.96 2.65
CA LEU A 51 -9.08 13.82 3.55
C LEU A 51 -10.24 13.62 4.55
N ARG A 52 -10.94 14.69 4.93
CA ARG A 52 -12.07 14.64 5.87
C ARG A 52 -13.14 13.62 5.54
N SER A 53 -13.48 13.44 4.26
CA SER A 53 -14.51 12.48 3.85
C SER A 53 -14.08 11.02 4.01
N GLY A 54 -12.79 10.76 4.15
CA GLY A 54 -12.18 9.43 4.10
C GLY A 54 -11.59 8.93 5.42
N ILE A 55 -11.77 9.65 6.53
CA ILE A 55 -11.20 9.25 7.83
C ILE A 55 -11.73 7.87 8.23
N ASN A 56 -10.85 7.03 8.77
CA ASN A 56 -11.08 5.62 9.13
C ASN A 56 -11.40 4.68 7.96
N GLN A 57 -11.16 5.11 6.72
CA GLN A 57 -11.34 4.27 5.54
C GLN A 57 -9.99 3.85 4.94
N CYS A 58 -9.99 2.71 4.25
CA CYS A 58 -8.84 2.27 3.48
C CYS A 58 -8.59 3.24 2.32
N LEU A 59 -7.38 3.76 2.20
CA LEU A 59 -7.00 4.72 1.17
C LEU A 59 -7.16 4.12 -0.24
N VAL A 60 -6.90 2.81 -0.41
CA VAL A 60 -7.05 2.10 -1.68
C VAL A 60 -8.51 2.05 -2.17
N ASN A 61 -9.48 2.19 -1.27
CA ASN A 61 -10.90 2.19 -1.61
C ASN A 61 -11.45 3.60 -1.90
N GLN A 62 -10.61 4.64 -1.80
CA GLN A 62 -10.98 6.03 -2.04
C GLN A 62 -10.55 6.48 -3.44
N ASP A 63 -11.06 7.63 -3.88
CA ASP A 63 -10.63 8.26 -5.12
C ASP A 63 -9.25 8.92 -4.93
N LEU A 64 -8.20 8.16 -5.22
CA LEU A 64 -6.81 8.63 -5.14
C LEU A 64 -6.54 9.82 -6.08
N GLY A 65 -7.23 9.91 -7.21
CA GLY A 65 -7.06 11.03 -8.15
C GLY A 65 -7.60 12.32 -7.58
N HIS A 66 -8.77 12.26 -6.92
CA HIS A 66 -9.32 13.39 -6.19
C HIS A 66 -8.42 13.81 -5.02
N LEU A 67 -7.96 12.85 -4.21
CA LEU A 67 -7.10 13.13 -3.06
C LEU A 67 -5.76 13.74 -3.47
N ALA A 68 -5.15 13.24 -4.55
CA ALA A 68 -3.86 13.73 -5.05
C ALA A 68 -3.95 15.02 -5.88
N ALA A 69 -5.15 15.56 -6.08
CA ALA A 69 -5.35 16.69 -6.98
C ALA A 69 -4.58 17.94 -6.53
N GLY A 70 -3.72 18.47 -7.40
CA GLY A 70 -2.93 19.67 -7.10
C GLY A 70 -1.76 19.44 -6.15
N LEU A 71 -1.41 18.19 -5.82
CA LEU A 71 -0.14 17.89 -5.16
C LEU A 71 1.00 18.05 -6.16
N GLU A 72 2.04 18.76 -5.72
CA GLU A 72 3.26 18.97 -6.49
C GLU A 72 4.45 18.35 -5.75
N GLY A 73 5.48 17.93 -6.50
CA GLY A 73 6.67 17.37 -5.87
C GLY A 73 7.62 16.70 -6.85
N ARG A 74 8.48 15.82 -6.32
CA ARG A 74 9.60 15.21 -7.06
C ARG A 74 9.20 14.06 -7.99
N SER A 75 8.00 13.51 -7.82
CA SER A 75 7.49 12.39 -8.60
C SER A 75 6.43 12.87 -9.58
N THR A 76 6.40 12.30 -10.79
CA THR A 76 5.29 12.50 -11.74
C THR A 76 4.09 11.60 -11.45
N ASN A 77 4.23 10.64 -10.51
CA ASN A 77 3.14 9.77 -10.10
C ASN A 77 2.36 10.44 -8.95
N PRO A 78 1.09 10.82 -9.16
CA PRO A 78 0.28 11.51 -8.16
C PRO A 78 -0.01 10.63 -6.93
N VAL A 79 -0.10 9.31 -7.09
CA VAL A 79 -0.31 8.38 -5.97
C VAL A 79 0.93 8.30 -5.09
N SER A 80 2.12 8.34 -5.69
CA SER A 80 3.37 8.40 -4.93
C SER A 80 3.47 9.71 -4.14
N LEU A 81 3.15 10.84 -4.77
CA LEU A 81 3.14 12.14 -4.08
C LEU A 81 2.15 12.17 -2.92
N LEU A 82 0.94 11.64 -3.12
CA LEU A 82 -0.07 11.53 -2.08
C LEU A 82 0.42 10.66 -0.92
N LEU A 83 0.94 9.47 -1.21
CA LEU A 83 1.41 8.55 -0.17
C LEU A 83 2.58 9.16 0.62
N ASP A 84 3.53 9.82 -0.06
CA ASP A 84 4.64 10.52 0.61
C ASP A 84 4.12 11.65 1.51
N SER A 85 3.16 12.45 1.02
CA SER A 85 2.55 13.55 1.77
C SER A 85 1.77 13.07 3.00
N LEU A 86 1.20 11.87 2.94
CA LEU A 86 0.44 11.28 4.05
C LEU A 86 1.32 10.55 5.06
N LEU A 87 2.39 9.87 4.62
CA LEU A 87 3.29 9.14 5.51
C LEU A 87 4.31 10.06 6.18
N HIS A 88 4.81 11.07 5.47
CA HIS A 88 5.80 12.01 5.98
C HIS A 88 5.45 13.44 5.54
N PRO A 89 4.42 14.06 6.17
CA PRO A 89 4.04 15.44 5.85
C PRO A 89 5.22 16.40 6.04
N CYS A 90 5.44 17.30 5.08
CA CYS A 90 6.50 18.32 5.12
C CYS A 90 7.95 17.77 5.25
N ALA A 91 8.19 16.51 4.88
CA ALA A 91 9.54 15.93 4.91
C ALA A 91 10.52 16.62 3.94
N ASP A 92 10.02 17.26 2.88
CA ASP A 92 10.79 18.03 1.91
C ASP A 92 11.44 19.29 2.49
N ILE A 93 10.80 19.91 3.48
CA ILE A 93 11.33 21.03 4.27
C ILE A 93 12.02 20.59 5.56
N GLY A 94 12.17 19.27 5.76
CA GLY A 94 12.86 18.68 6.92
C GLY A 94 12.07 18.70 8.22
N MET A 95 10.74 18.84 8.15
CA MET A 95 9.87 18.68 9.32
C MET A 95 9.53 17.21 9.55
N GLU A 96 9.40 16.83 10.82
CA GLU A 96 8.93 15.50 11.23
C GLU A 96 7.54 15.67 11.84
N MET A 97 6.53 15.15 11.15
CA MET A 97 5.13 15.21 11.54
C MET A 97 4.58 13.79 11.64
N GLU A 98 3.54 13.62 12.46
CA GLU A 98 2.87 12.34 12.60
C GLU A 98 2.23 11.90 11.28
N PRO A 99 2.38 10.62 10.88
CA PRO A 99 1.72 10.09 9.69
C PRO A 99 0.20 10.20 9.79
N LEU A 100 -0.45 10.55 8.68
CA LEU A 100 -1.91 10.57 8.57
C LEU A 100 -2.48 9.19 8.21
N VAL A 101 -1.62 8.25 7.83
CA VAL A 101 -1.97 6.89 7.39
C VAL A 101 -1.28 5.85 8.24
N GLU A 102 -2.02 4.81 8.61
CA GLU A 102 -1.54 3.66 9.34
C GLU A 102 -1.81 2.38 8.53
N PHE A 103 -0.83 1.49 8.43
CA PHE A 103 -1.04 0.19 7.79
C PHE A 103 -1.67 -0.80 8.77
N LYS A 104 -2.84 -1.32 8.42
CA LYS A 104 -3.59 -2.28 9.23
C LYS A 104 -3.84 -3.56 8.45
N LYS A 105 -3.81 -4.69 9.15
CA LYS A 105 -4.17 -5.98 8.57
C LYS A 105 -5.68 -6.02 8.32
N ALA A 106 -6.09 -5.82 7.07
CA ALA A 106 -7.45 -6.09 6.64
C ALA A 106 -7.66 -7.60 6.73
N GLY A 107 -8.73 -8.05 7.39
CA GLY A 107 -8.94 -9.42 7.89
C GLY A 107 -9.03 -10.52 6.84
N VAL A 108 -7.94 -10.76 6.11
CA VAL A 108 -7.74 -11.92 5.26
C VAL A 108 -6.43 -12.56 5.68
N GLU A 109 -6.54 -13.62 6.47
CA GLU A 109 -5.44 -14.53 6.78
C GLU A 109 -5.06 -15.27 5.51
N HIS A 110 -4.23 -14.66 4.66
CA HIS A 110 -3.55 -15.39 3.61
C HIS A 110 -2.27 -16.00 4.18
N GLU A 111 -2.38 -17.28 4.53
CA GLU A 111 -1.32 -18.12 5.10
C GLU A 111 -0.09 -18.30 4.19
N HIS A 112 -0.13 -17.80 2.94
CA HIS A 112 0.87 -18.13 1.92
C HIS A 112 1.61 -16.96 1.28
N ILE A 113 1.56 -15.76 1.85
CA ILE A 113 2.55 -14.75 1.45
C ILE A 113 3.78 -15.05 2.26
N GLN A 114 4.70 -15.81 1.62
CA GLN A 114 6.03 -16.03 2.16
C GLN A 114 6.58 -14.67 2.51
N THR A 115 6.52 -14.36 3.81
CA THR A 115 7.16 -13.19 4.39
C THR A 115 8.59 -13.30 3.89
N PHE A 116 8.98 -12.38 3.00
CA PHE A 116 10.35 -12.27 2.55
C PHE A 116 11.16 -12.01 3.81
N ARG A 117 11.66 -13.10 4.43
CA ARG A 117 12.58 -13.01 5.54
C ARG A 117 13.82 -12.42 4.90
N TRP A 118 14.03 -11.13 5.13
CA TRP A 118 15.24 -10.40 4.74
C TRP A 118 16.44 -10.97 5.51
N SER A 119 16.80 -12.23 5.29
CA SER A 119 18.11 -12.73 5.66
C SER A 119 19.10 -12.16 4.65
N ARG A 120 19.61 -10.98 4.99
CA ARG A 120 20.97 -10.53 4.72
C ARG A 120 21.50 -10.97 3.35
N ILE A 121 21.19 -10.19 2.31
CA ILE A 121 21.84 -10.29 1.01
C ILE A 121 23.30 -9.85 1.21
N GLN A 122 24.21 -10.80 1.44
CA GLN A 122 25.58 -10.64 0.96
C GLN A 122 25.54 -10.77 -0.56
N MET A 123 26.26 -9.86 -1.23
CA MET A 123 26.39 -9.83 -2.68
C MET A 123 26.74 -11.20 -3.26
N GLY A 124 26.06 -11.53 -4.37
CA GLY A 124 26.53 -12.51 -5.33
C GLY A 124 25.66 -13.75 -5.43
N GLN A 125 25.26 -14.02 -6.67
CA GLN A 125 24.81 -15.30 -7.23
C GLN A 125 23.29 -15.57 -7.22
N PHE A 126 22.77 -15.60 -8.46
CA PHE A 126 21.73 -16.48 -9.00
C PHE A 126 20.72 -17.02 -7.98
N PHE A 127 19.50 -16.48 -8.04
CA PHE A 127 18.33 -17.05 -7.40
C PHE A 127 17.89 -18.30 -8.18
N ASP A 128 18.22 -19.48 -7.66
CA ASP A 128 17.62 -20.74 -8.09
C ASP A 128 16.25 -20.86 -7.41
N ILE A 129 15.19 -20.69 -8.18
CA ILE A 129 13.81 -20.89 -7.75
C ILE A 129 13.57 -22.40 -7.77
N LYS A 130 13.76 -23.09 -6.65
CA LYS A 130 13.15 -24.41 -6.49
C LYS A 130 11.66 -24.24 -6.23
N GLN A 131 10.91 -24.39 -7.32
CA GLN A 131 9.50 -24.71 -7.35
C GLN A 131 9.24 -25.87 -6.37
N ILE A 132 8.50 -25.62 -5.30
CA ILE A 132 7.95 -26.69 -4.45
C ILE A 132 6.62 -27.05 -5.09
N ASP A 133 6.64 -28.12 -5.88
CA ASP A 133 5.43 -28.72 -6.41
C ASP A 133 4.55 -29.19 -5.26
N GLY A 134 3.40 -28.53 -5.08
CA GLY A 134 2.29 -29.12 -4.38
C GLY A 134 1.74 -30.28 -5.22
N ASN A 135 2.03 -31.52 -4.82
CA ASN A 135 1.06 -32.62 -4.71
C ASN A 135 1.76 -33.97 -4.41
N ARG A 136 1.64 -34.46 -3.18
CA ARG A 136 1.09 -35.78 -2.85
C ARG A 136 0.85 -35.95 -1.36
#